data_AF-A0A836ERM0-F1
#
_entry.id   AF-A0A836ERM0-F1
#
_cell.length_a   1.000
_cell.length_b   1.000
_cell.length_c   1.000
_cell.angle_alpha   90.00
_cell.angle_beta   90.00
_cell.angle_gamma   90.00
#
_symmetry.space_group_name_H-M   'P 1'
#
loop_
_entity.id
_entity.type
_entity.pdbx_description
1 polymer ?
#
loop_
_entity_poly.entity_id
_entity_poly.type
_entity_poly.pdbx_seq_one_letter_code
_entity_poly.pdbx_strand_id
1 'polypeptide(L)'
;MGTVNKAEKFDADFFGLSFEQAHTLSGEARLLLEHSYEAIIDAGINPTQLQGKNTAVIIGASYIEPQAKYLYTNVQVKKYT
;
A
#
# COMPACT_ATOMS: atom_id res chain seq x y z
N MET A 1 -3.34 19.83 6.81
CA MET A 1 -3.36 18.35 6.91
C MET A 1 -2.22 17.83 6.06
N GLY A 2 -1.42 16.88 6.56
CA GLY A 2 -0.30 16.29 5.82
C GLY A 2 -0.78 15.17 4.89
N THR A 3 -0.19 15.06 3.70
CA THR A 3 -0.50 14.01 2.72
C THR A 3 0.77 13.34 2.26
N VAL A 4 0.71 12.03 1.99
CA VAL A 4 1.83 11.28 1.42
C VAL A 4 1.85 11.49 -0.09
N ASN A 5 3.02 11.84 -0.63
CA ASN A 5 3.19 11.99 -2.06
C ASN A 5 3.26 10.61 -2.73
N LYS A 6 2.72 10.49 -3.95
CA LYS A 6 2.85 9.29 -4.79
C LYS A 6 2.33 8.00 -4.13
N ALA A 7 1.38 8.07 -3.21
CA ALA A 7 0.73 6.91 -2.57
C ALA A 7 0.02 5.95 -3.56
N GLU A 8 -0.13 6.38 -4.82
CA GLU A 8 -0.70 5.63 -5.94
C GLU A 8 0.36 4.74 -6.66
N LYS A 9 1.66 5.04 -6.48
CA LYS A 9 2.76 4.35 -7.17
C LYS A 9 3.11 3.05 -6.46
N PHE A 10 3.51 2.05 -7.25
CA PHE A 10 3.95 0.77 -6.75
C PHE A 10 4.73 0.00 -7.83
N ASP A 11 5.88 -0.58 -7.48
CA ASP A 11 6.64 -1.47 -8.37
C ASP A 11 6.16 -2.93 -8.26
N ALA A 12 5.08 -3.25 -8.99
CA ALA A 12 4.46 -4.57 -8.93
C ALA A 12 5.39 -5.71 -9.39
N ASP A 13 6.18 -5.47 -10.43
CA ASP A 13 7.08 -6.47 -11.01
C ASP A 13 8.19 -6.85 -10.03
N PHE A 14 8.72 -5.86 -9.29
CA PHE A 14 9.71 -6.09 -8.24
C PHE A 14 9.19 -7.06 -7.15
N PHE A 15 7.92 -6.94 -6.76
CA PHE A 15 7.27 -7.83 -5.78
C PHE A 15 6.68 -9.11 -6.40
N GLY A 16 6.85 -9.32 -7.71
CA GLY A 16 6.32 -10.50 -8.41
C GLY A 16 4.79 -10.54 -8.47
N LEU A 17 4.14 -9.38 -8.44
CA LEU A 17 2.68 -9.26 -8.50
C LEU A 17 2.24 -8.91 -9.93
N SER A 18 1.16 -9.55 -10.39
CA SER A 18 0.52 -9.15 -11.65
C SER A 18 -0.20 -7.80 -11.52
N PHE A 19 -0.48 -7.15 -12.65
CA PHE A 19 -1.22 -5.89 -12.69
C PHE A 19 -2.55 -5.95 -11.90
N GLU A 20 -3.32 -7.02 -12.11
CA GLU A 20 -4.60 -7.23 -11.41
C GLU A 20 -4.40 -7.34 -9.89
N GLN A 21 -3.42 -8.13 -9.45
CA GLN A 21 -3.12 -8.28 -8.03
C GLN A 21 -2.68 -6.96 -7.41
N ALA A 22 -1.77 -6.24 -8.05
CA ALA A 22 -1.30 -4.94 -7.60
C ALA A 22 -2.44 -3.91 -7.51
N HIS A 23 -3.37 -3.91 -8.46
CA HIS A 23 -4.50 -2.97 -8.47
C HIS A 23 -5.47 -3.22 -7.31
N THR A 24 -5.60 -4.46 -6.85
CA THR A 24 -6.46 -4.81 -5.70
C THR A 24 -5.86 -4.43 -4.34
N LEU A 25 -4.56 -4.20 -4.24
CA LEU A 25 -3.92 -3.75 -3.00
C LEU A 25 -4.29 -2.29 -2.71
N SER A 26 -4.60 -1.96 -1.45
CA SER A 26 -4.75 -0.57 -1.02
C SER A 26 -3.41 0.19 -1.11
N GLY A 27 -3.47 1.53 -1.23
CA GLY A 27 -2.25 2.35 -1.25
C GLY A 27 -1.39 2.18 0.01
N GLU A 28 -2.03 2.03 1.17
CA GLU A 28 -1.35 1.75 2.45
C GLU A 28 -0.59 0.41 2.42
N ALA A 29 -1.19 -0.63 1.84
CA ALA A 29 -0.53 -1.93 1.71
C ALA A 29 0.65 -1.91 0.73
N ARG A 30 0.53 -1.16 -0.37
CA ARG A 30 1.62 -0.98 -1.35
C ARG A 30 2.81 -0.25 -0.73
N LEU A 31 2.54 0.86 -0.02
CA LEU A 31 3.57 1.61 0.72
C LEU A 31 4.23 0.74 1.80
N LEU A 32 3.46 -0.07 2.50
CA LEU A 32 3.99 -0.97 3.52
C LEU A 32 5.01 -1.96 2.93
N LEU A 33 4.73 -2.53 1.74
CA LEU A 33 5.64 -3.46 1.07
C LEU A 33 6.96 -2.78 0.68
N GLU A 34 6.89 -1.61 0.03
CA GLU A 34 8.07 -0.85 -0.37
C GLU A 34 8.92 -0.44 0.82
N HIS A 35 8.32 0.19 1.84
CA HIS A 35 9.06 0.67 3.00
C HIS A 35 9.58 -0.47 3.89
N SER A 36 8.91 -1.62 3.93
CA SER A 36 9.46 -2.80 4.63
C SER A 36 10.73 -3.30 3.93
N TYR A 37 10.75 -3.31 2.60
CA TYR A 37 11.93 -3.67 1.83
C TYR A 37 13.07 -2.67 2.02
N GLU A 38 12.76 -1.37 1.93
CA GLU A 38 13.72 -0.29 2.17
C GLU A 38 14.31 -0.35 3.59
N ALA A 39 13.50 -0.59 4.62
CA ALA A 39 13.97 -0.69 6.00
C ALA A 39 14.95 -1.85 6.22
N ILE A 40 14.75 -2.98 5.53
CA ILE A 40 15.69 -4.10 5.58
C ILE A 40 17.03 -3.71 4.97
N ILE A 41 17.02 -3.02 3.83
CA ILE A 41 18.25 -2.55 3.17
C ILE A 41 18.94 -1.46 3.99
N ASP A 42 18.17 -0.52 4.56
CA ASP A 42 18.67 0.55 5.43
C ASP A 42 19.40 -0.02 6.66
N ALA A 43 18.91 -1.13 7.20
CA ALA A 43 19.58 -1.90 8.26
C ALA A 43 20.87 -2.61 7.79
N GLY A 44 21.24 -2.52 6.51
CA GLY A 44 22.40 -3.19 5.92
C GLY A 44 22.21 -4.70 5.73
N ILE A 45 20.97 -5.19 5.80
CA ILE A 45 20.63 -6.61 5.69
C ILE A 45 20.25 -6.91 4.24
N ASN A 46 20.80 -7.97 3.66
CA ASN A 46 20.31 -8.45 2.37
C ASN A 46 18.97 -9.17 2.59
N PRO A 47 17.85 -8.77 1.95
CA PRO A 47 16.54 -9.37 2.15
C PRO A 47 16.49 -10.89 1.98
N THR A 48 17.35 -11.45 1.10
CA THR A 48 17.46 -12.90 0.91
C THR A 48 17.94 -13.63 2.17
N GLN A 49 18.66 -12.95 3.06
CA GLN A 49 19.12 -13.52 4.34
C GLN A 49 17.99 -13.71 5.35
N LEU A 50 16.82 -13.10 5.16
CA LEU A 50 15.65 -13.28 6.00
C LEU A 50 14.72 -14.39 5.49
N GLN A 51 14.87 -14.82 4.23
CA GLN A 51 14.06 -15.88 3.65
C GLN A 51 14.27 -17.19 4.40
N GLY A 52 13.17 -17.85 4.77
CA GLY A 52 13.18 -19.11 5.52
C GLY A 52 13.58 -18.98 7.00
N LYS A 53 13.85 -17.77 7.50
CA LYS A 53 14.10 -17.53 8.94
C LYS A 53 12.81 -17.30 9.71
N ASN A 54 12.87 -17.52 11.02
CA ASN A 54 11.79 -17.18 11.94
C ASN A 54 11.76 -15.68 12.24
N THR A 55 11.49 -14.87 11.21
CA THR A 55 11.41 -13.41 11.30
C THR A 55 9.94 -13.01 11.46
N ALA A 56 9.60 -12.32 12.54
CA ALA A 56 8.25 -11.83 12.78
C ALA A 56 7.96 -10.53 12.02
N VAL A 57 6.73 -10.36 11.55
CA VAL A 57 6.21 -9.11 10.98
C VAL A 57 5.05 -8.65 11.85
N ILE A 58 5.16 -7.45 12.42
CA ILE A 58 4.14 -6.86 13.31
C ILE A 58 3.73 -5.51 12.71
N ILE A 59 2.46 -5.37 12.37
CA ILE A 59 1.93 -4.18 11.69
C ILE A 59 0.83 -3.56 12.55
N GLY A 60 0.99 -2.28 12.88
CA GLY A 60 -0.10 -1.47 13.43
C GLY A 60 -0.95 -0.91 12.30
N ALA A 61 -2.19 -1.39 12.17
CA ALA A 61 -3.13 -0.89 11.19
C ALA A 61 -4.42 -0.44 11.88
N SER A 62 -4.90 0.74 11.49
CA SER A 62 -6.24 1.22 11.86
C SER A 62 -6.94 1.62 10.58
N TYR A 63 -8.09 1.03 10.31
CA TYR A 63 -8.90 1.42 9.18
C TYR A 63 -9.68 2.68 9.54
N ILE A 64 -9.14 3.84 9.18
CA ILE A 64 -9.93 5.06 9.03
C ILE A 64 -10.07 5.24 7.54
N GLU A 65 -11.16 4.69 7.00
CA GLU A 65 -11.62 5.08 5.68
C GLU A 65 -11.59 6.62 5.64
N PRO A 66 -10.98 7.27 4.63
CA PRO A 66 -11.30 8.65 4.37
C PRO A 66 -12.76 8.68 3.93
N GLN A 67 -13.68 8.62 4.89
CA GLN A 67 -15.14 8.52 4.71
C GLN A 67 -15.63 9.62 3.77
N ALA A 68 -14.92 10.76 3.70
CA ALA A 68 -15.24 11.85 2.79
C ALA A 68 -14.90 11.58 1.30
N LYS A 69 -13.92 10.75 0.93
CA LYS A 69 -13.54 10.60 -0.49
C LYS A 69 -14.48 9.68 -1.28
N TYR A 70 -15.04 8.64 -0.64
CA TYR A 70 -16.00 7.74 -1.29
C TYR A 70 -17.46 8.20 -1.19
N LEU A 71 -17.86 8.84 -0.08
CA LEU A 71 -19.25 9.31 0.08
C LEU A 71 -19.62 10.47 -0.87
N TYR A 72 -18.65 11.26 -1.34
CA TYR A 72 -18.93 12.48 -2.10
C TYR A 72 -18.43 12.50 -3.57
N THR A 73 -17.63 11.52 -4.02
CA THR A 73 -17.03 11.59 -5.37
C THR A 73 -17.82 10.84 -6.46
N ASN A 74 -18.75 9.94 -6.10
CA ASN A 74 -19.48 9.11 -7.08
C ASN A 74 -21.01 9.24 -7.07
N VAL A 75 -21.60 10.20 -6.35
CA VAL A 75 -23.03 10.49 -6.51
C VAL A 75 -23.21 11.51 -7.64
N GLN A 76 -23.21 11.03 -8.88
CA GLN A 76 -23.85 11.74 -9.98
C GLN A 76 -25.36 11.71 -9.71
N VAL A 77 -25.87 12.72 -8.99
CA VAL A 77 -27.33 12.91 -8.88
C VAL A 77 -27.83 13.20 -10.28
N LYS A 78 -28.41 12.18 -10.94
CA LYS A 78 -29.23 12.36 -12.14
C LYS A 78 -30.32 13.36 -11.78
N LYS A 79 -30.19 14.59 -12.27
CA LYS A 79 -31.30 15.56 -12.26
C LYS A 79 -32.35 15.03 -13.23
N TYR A 80 -33.44 14.51 -12.70
CA TYR A 80 -34.65 14.26 -13.47
C TYR A 80 -35.31 15.61 -13.72
N THR A 81 -35.31 16.05 -14.99
CA THR A 81 -36.30 16.99 -15.52
C THR A 81 -37.25 16.19 -16.39
#